data_AF-A0A962W9K4-F1
#
_entry.id   AF-A0A962W9K4-F1
#
_cell.length_a   1.000
_cell.length_b   1.000
_cell.length_c   1.000
_cell.angle_alpha   90.00
_cell.angle_beta   90.00
_cell.angle_gamma   90.00
#
_symmetry.space_group_name_H-M   'P 1'
#
loop_
_entity.id
_entity.type
_entity.pdbx_description
1 polymer ?
#
loop_
_entity_poly.entity_id
_entity_poly.type
_entity_poly.pdbx_seq_one_letter_code
_entity_poly.pdbx_strand_id
1 'polypeptide(L)'
;MRSLLLAVLLLAGQWSLAQEPVVTLRSKVTGEQQQPRVMYLVPWQQPGEQGFDYEMQAGFAEELFSPVDRDEFRRDLEYRELLGDATDTAAAAATNSNSQ
;
A
#
# COMPACT_ATOMS: atom_id res chain seq x y z
N MET A 1 56.73 -45.17 -64.45
CA MET A 1 56.97 -45.24 -62.98
C MET A 1 57.32 -43.87 -62.37
N ARG A 2 58.20 -43.05 -62.97
CA ARG A 2 58.49 -41.67 -62.48
C ARG A 2 57.27 -40.73 -62.48
N SER A 3 56.40 -40.82 -63.49
CA SER A 3 55.17 -40.02 -63.59
C SER A 3 54.13 -40.36 -62.52
N LEU A 4 54.05 -41.65 -62.12
CA LEU A 4 53.19 -42.09 -61.02
C LEU A 4 53.69 -41.57 -59.66
N LEU A 5 55.01 -41.55 -59.44
CA LEU A 5 55.61 -40.97 -58.25
C LEU A 5 55.34 -39.46 -58.13
N LEU A 6 55.41 -38.71 -59.24
CA LEU A 6 55.10 -37.27 -59.24
C LEU A 6 53.62 -37.00 -58.99
N ALA A 7 52.71 -37.82 -59.53
CA ALA A 7 51.27 -37.68 -59.29
C ALA A 7 50.88 -37.97 -57.83
N VAL A 8 51.49 -38.98 -57.20
CA VAL A 8 51.28 -39.29 -55.78
C VAL A 8 51.82 -38.18 -54.88
N LEU A 9 52.97 -37.60 -55.24
CA LEU A 9 53.56 -36.47 -54.50
C LEU A 9 52.67 -35.21 -54.57
N LEU A 10 52.05 -34.95 -55.73
CA LEU A 10 51.12 -33.83 -55.92
C LEU A 10 49.80 -34.01 -55.17
N LEU A 11 49.31 -35.25 -55.04
CA LEU A 11 48.11 -35.55 -54.25
C LEU A 11 48.37 -35.45 -52.73
N ALA A 12 49.57 -35.81 -52.28
CA ALA A 12 49.95 -35.71 -50.87
C ALA A 12 50.14 -34.25 -50.40
N GLY A 13 50.50 -33.32 -51.29
CA GLY A 13 50.67 -31.91 -50.97
C GLY A 13 49.35 -31.15 -50.70
N GLN A 14 48.20 -31.71 -51.08
CA GLN A 14 46.91 -31.01 -50.98
C GLN A 14 46.29 -31.04 -49.57
N TRP A 15 46.83 -31.88 -48.68
CA TRP A 15 46.30 -32.08 -47.33
C TRP A 15 46.57 -30.90 -46.40
N SER A 16 47.51 -30.01 -46.76
CA SER A 16 47.94 -28.90 -45.91
C SER A 16 47.21 -27.58 -46.15
N LEU A 17 46.40 -27.45 -47.20
CA LEU A 17 45.83 -26.16 -47.62
C LEU A 17 44.48 -25.79 -46.97
N ALA A 18 43.99 -26.53 -45.97
CA ALA A 18 42.62 -26.38 -45.47
C ALA A 18 42.49 -26.16 -43.95
N GLN A 19 43.57 -25.88 -43.22
CA GLN A 19 43.49 -25.63 -41.78
C GLN A 19 43.24 -24.15 -41.48
N GLU A 20 41.97 -23.76 -41.45
CA GLU A 20 41.55 -22.43 -41.01
C GLU A 20 41.64 -22.34 -39.47
N PRO A 21 42.39 -21.37 -38.90
CA PRO A 21 42.52 -21.25 -37.45
C PRO A 21 41.20 -20.75 -36.85
N VAL A 22 40.42 -21.66 -36.27
CA VAL A 22 39.20 -21.33 -35.53
C VAL A 22 39.58 -20.74 -34.17
N VAL A 23 39.61 -19.42 -34.08
CA VAL A 23 39.83 -18.70 -32.82
C VAL A 23 38.50 -18.54 -32.10
N THR A 24 38.20 -19.43 -31.15
CA THR A 24 37.01 -19.31 -30.31
C THR A 24 37.29 -18.38 -29.13
N LEU A 25 36.81 -17.13 -29.23
CA LEU A 25 36.85 -16.17 -28.13
C LEU A 25 35.80 -16.55 -27.08
N ARG A 26 36.23 -16.87 -25.86
CA ARG A 26 35.33 -17.06 -24.70
C ARG A 26 35.54 -15.91 -23.72
N SER A 27 34.46 -15.18 -23.43
CA SER A 27 34.43 -14.19 -22.35
C SER A 27 33.46 -14.67 -21.27
N LYS A 28 33.91 -14.71 -20.02
CA LYS A 28 33.08 -15.05 -18.86
C LYS A 28 32.63 -13.74 -18.21
N VAL A 29 31.38 -13.37 -18.41
CA VAL A 29 30.78 -12.21 -17.73
C VAL A 29 30.40 -12.63 -16.32
N THR A 30 31.17 -12.20 -15.33
CA THR A 30 30.78 -12.25 -13.92
C THR A 30 30.09 -10.94 -13.55
N GLY A 31 28.81 -11.01 -13.21
CA GLY A 31 28.09 -9.87 -12.64
C GLY A 31 28.62 -9.47 -11.26
N GLU A 32 28.24 -8.29 -10.80
CA GLU A 32 28.57 -7.80 -9.47
C GLU A 32 28.00 -8.75 -8.40
N GLN A 33 28.87 -9.41 -7.63
CA GLN A 33 28.45 -10.23 -6.50
C GLN A 33 28.24 -9.35 -5.29
N GLN A 34 27.11 -8.67 -5.23
CA GLN A 34 26.74 -7.93 -4.02
C GLN A 34 26.51 -8.93 -2.90
N GLN A 35 27.29 -8.79 -1.83
CA GLN A 35 27.18 -9.61 -0.65
C GLN A 35 25.78 -9.41 -0.03
N PRO A 36 24.99 -10.47 0.18
CA PRO A 36 23.67 -10.31 0.77
C PRO A 36 23.83 -9.79 2.20
N ARG A 37 23.38 -8.56 2.44
CA ARG A 37 23.40 -7.93 3.76
C ARG A 37 22.31 -8.57 4.62
N VAL A 38 22.70 -9.25 5.69
CA VAL A 38 21.76 -9.80 6.67
C VAL A 38 21.22 -8.67 7.54
N MET A 39 19.91 -8.42 7.47
CA MET A 39 19.20 -7.50 8.36
C MET A 39 18.73 -8.26 9.59
N TYR A 40 19.06 -7.76 10.79
CA TYR A 40 18.54 -8.29 12.04
C TYR A 40 17.31 -7.47 12.44
N LEU A 41 16.14 -8.10 12.44
CA LEU A 41 14.91 -7.50 12.94
C LEU A 41 14.82 -7.78 14.43
N VAL A 42 14.72 -6.73 15.24
CA VAL A 42 14.40 -6.88 16.66
C VAL A 42 12.88 -7.11 16.76
N PRO A 43 12.42 -8.16 17.48
CA PRO A 43 11.00 -8.35 17.69
C PRO A 43 10.45 -7.17 18.49
N TRP A 44 9.31 -6.64 18.04
CA TRP A 44 8.60 -5.62 18.80
C TRP A 44 8.21 -6.19 20.17
N GLN A 45 8.74 -5.61 21.24
CA GLN A 45 8.38 -5.99 22.60
C GLN A 45 7.14 -5.21 23.00
N GLN A 46 6.07 -5.92 23.37
CA GLN A 46 4.91 -5.26 23.99
C GLN A 46 5.37 -4.55 25.27
N PRO A 47 4.89 -3.32 25.53
CA PRO A 47 5.15 -2.69 26.81
C PRO A 47 4.66 -3.64 27.90
N GLY A 48 5.50 -3.93 28.90
CA GLY A 48 5.10 -4.76 30.04
C GLY A 48 3.83 -4.19 30.65
N GLU A 49 2.95 -5.07 31.14
CA GLU A 49 1.67 -4.70 31.77
C GLU A 49 1.94 -3.89 33.04
N GLN A 50 2.23 -2.60 32.85
CA GLN A 50 1.97 -1.60 33.84
C GLN A 50 0.46 -1.44 33.75
N GLY A 51 -0.25 -1.98 34.75
CA GLY A 51 -1.67 -1.74 34.91
C GLY A 51 -1.88 -0.23 34.95
N PHE A 52 -2.22 0.34 33.80
CA PHE A 52 -2.72 1.69 33.74
C PHE A 52 -4.09 1.61 34.38
N ASP A 53 -4.16 1.97 35.66
CA ASP A 53 -5.42 2.25 36.35
C ASP A 53 -5.98 3.57 35.81
N TYR A 54 -6.21 3.58 34.49
CA TYR A 54 -6.81 4.67 33.77
C TYR A 54 -8.30 4.40 33.76
N GLU A 55 -8.98 4.85 34.81
CA GLU A 55 -10.40 5.10 34.72
C GLU A 55 -10.57 6.19 33.64
N MET A 56 -10.97 5.79 32.43
CA MET A 56 -11.54 6.73 31.48
C MET A 56 -12.72 7.39 32.21
N GLN A 57 -12.52 8.60 32.73
CA GLN A 57 -13.66 9.51 32.85
C GLN A 57 -14.27 9.50 31.46
N ALA A 58 -15.52 9.03 31.34
CA ALA A 58 -16.29 9.10 30.11
C ALA A 58 -16.32 10.57 29.68
N GLY A 59 -15.31 10.95 28.92
CA GLY A 59 -15.07 12.31 28.51
C GLY A 59 -16.02 12.64 27.39
N PHE A 60 -16.17 13.94 27.14
CA PHE A 60 -16.87 14.58 26.02
C PHE A 60 -16.86 13.81 24.68
N ALA A 61 -15.82 13.01 24.41
CA ALA A 61 -15.75 12.11 23.27
C ALA A 61 -16.91 11.08 23.22
N GLU A 62 -17.31 10.48 24.34
CA GLU A 62 -18.38 9.47 24.38
C GLU A 62 -19.74 10.09 23.98
N GLU A 63 -20.02 11.31 24.45
CA GLU A 63 -21.22 12.04 24.04
C GLU A 63 -21.20 12.38 22.53
N LEU A 64 -20.03 12.72 21.99
CA LEU A 64 -19.88 13.05 20.57
C LEU A 64 -20.04 11.83 19.64
N PHE A 65 -19.69 10.64 20.13
CA PHE A 65 -19.76 9.38 19.38
C PHE A 65 -20.95 8.50 19.78
N SER A 66 -21.84 9.00 20.65
CA SER A 66 -23.05 8.28 21.02
C SER A 66 -23.89 7.96 19.77
N PRO A 67 -24.37 6.71 19.62
CA PRO A 67 -25.30 6.37 18.55
C PRO A 67 -26.53 7.27 18.60
N VAL A 68 -26.92 7.84 17.46
CA VAL A 68 -28.15 8.63 17.32
C VAL A 68 -29.24 7.73 16.75
N ASP A 69 -30.34 7.54 17.48
CA ASP A 69 -31.52 6.84 16.99
C ASP A 69 -32.33 7.76 16.05
N ARG A 70 -32.70 7.23 14.89
CA ARG A 70 -33.41 7.97 13.85
C ARG A 70 -34.81 8.42 14.30
N ASP A 71 -35.52 7.56 15.02
CA ASP A 71 -36.92 7.82 15.40
C ASP A 71 -36.97 8.83 16.54
N GLU A 72 -36.01 8.75 17.47
CA GLU A 72 -35.83 9.74 18.53
C GLU A 72 -35.48 11.11 17.95
N PHE A 73 -34.51 11.18 17.03
CA PHE A 73 -34.08 12.42 16.41
C PHE A 73 -35.21 13.11 15.63
N ARG A 74 -36.03 12.35 14.90
CA ARG A 74 -37.19 12.89 14.17
C ARG A 74 -38.24 13.48 15.09
N ARG A 75 -38.53 12.78 16.18
CA ARG A 75 -39.47 13.25 17.20
C ARG A 75 -38.98 14.53 17.89
N ASP A 76 -37.67 14.65 18.11
CA ASP A 76 -37.07 15.90 18.64
C ASP A 76 -37.29 17.08 17.68
N LEU A 77 -37.07 16.86 16.37
CA LEU A 77 -37.32 17.90 15.36
C LEU A 77 -38.79 18.34 15.33
N GLU A 78 -39.72 17.39 15.33
CA GLU A 78 -41.17 17.68 15.38
C GLU A 78 -41.54 18.46 16.64
N TYR A 79 -40.99 18.09 17.80
CA TYR A 79 -41.27 18.79 19.06
C TYR A 79 -40.74 20.23 19.04
N ARG A 80 -39.56 20.46 18.45
CA ARG A 80 -38.96 21.80 18.35
C ARG A 80 -39.75 22.71 17.41
N GLU A 81 -40.29 22.16 16.32
CA GLU A 81 -41.21 22.87 15.43
C GLU A 81 -42.50 23.26 16.16
N LEU A 82 -43.12 22.32 16.89
CA LEU A 82 -44.31 22.59 17.70
C LEU A 82 -44.07 23.65 18.79
N LEU A 83 -42.89 23.65 19.43
CA LEU A 83 -42.54 24.68 20.41
C LEU A 83 -42.32 26.04 19.77
N GLY A 84 -41.69 26.11 18.60
CA GLY A 84 -41.52 27.35 17.83
C GLY A 84 -42.87 27.96 17.45
N ASP A 85 -43.76 27.16 16.87
CA ASP A 85 -45.12 27.58 16.49
C ASP A 85 -45.94 28.01 17.71
N ALA A 86 -45.81 27.32 18.85
CA ALA A 86 -46.47 27.69 20.08
C ALA A 86 -45.95 29.02 20.65
N THR A 87 -44.64 29.29 20.57
CA THR A 87 -44.06 30.57 20.98
C THR A 87 -44.51 31.73 20.09
N ASP A 88 -44.61 31.49 18.78
CA ASP A 88 -45.07 32.49 17.82
C ASP A 88 -46.56 32.79 17.99
N THR A 89 -47.38 31.76 18.25
CA THR A 89 -48.81 31.90 18.56
C THR A 89 -49.03 32.63 19.89
N ALA A 90 -48.23 32.35 20.92
CA ALA A 90 -48.29 33.03 22.21
C ALA A 90 -47.88 34.52 22.10
N ALA A 91 -46.86 34.84 21.29
CA ALA A 91 -46.43 36.21 21.02
C ALA A 91 -47.49 37.02 20.23
N ALA A 92 -48.18 36.38 19.27
CA ALA A 92 -49.29 36.99 18.54
C ALA A 92 -50.50 37.28 19.44
N ALA A 93 -50.82 36.36 20.36
CA ALA A 93 -51.91 36.54 21.32
C ALA A 93 -51.66 37.70 22.31
N ALA A 94 -50.42 37.87 22.78
CA ALA A 94 -50.03 38.96 23.67
C ALA A 94 -50.14 40.35 23.00
N THR A 95 -49.88 40.43 21.69
CA THR A 95 -49.97 41.69 20.92
C THR A 95 -51.44 42.13 20.73
N ASN A 96 -52.37 41.18 20.58
CA ASN A 96 -53.79 41.47 20.34
C ASN A 96 -54.55 41.89 21.60
N SER A 97 -54.06 41.54 22.81
CA SER A 97 -54.69 41.92 24.08
C SER A 97 -54.41 43.36 24.51
N ASN A 98 -53.41 44.03 23.92
CA ASN A 98 -52.98 45.37 24.33
C ASN A 98 -53.61 46.49 23.49
N SER A 99 -54.62 46.15 22.68
CA SER A 99 -55.34 47.06 21.78
C SER A 99 -56.85 47.15 22.06
N GLN A 100 -57.30 46.68 23.23
CA GLN A 100 -58.66 46.94 23.75
C GLN A 100 -58.60 47.75 25.04
#